data_AF-A0A109J7M1-F1
#
_entry.id   AF-A0A109J7M1-F1
#
_cell.length_a   1.000
_cell.length_b   1.000
_cell.length_c   1.000
_cell.angle_alpha   90.00
_cell.angle_beta   90.00
_cell.angle_gamma   90.00
#
_symmetry.space_group_name_H-M   'P 1'
#
loop_
_entity.id
_entity.type
_entity.pdbx_description
1 polymer ?
#
loop_
_entity_poly.entity_id
_entity_poly.type
_entity_poly.pdbx_seq_one_letter_code
_entity_poly.pdbx_strand_id
1 'polypeptide(L)'
;MTMYFPEETVSERWPCDVRIDEGIIVVSYSSPEGHVVYKGTELQPGHFKLTSTENATGSATLHRFEGAETLEGSWYEDREFGMWQIDLSDLER
;
A
#
# COMPACT_ATOMS: atom_id res chain seq x y z
N MET A 1 8.16 31.23 5.65
CA MET A 1 8.27 29.82 6.05
C MET A 1 9.13 29.15 4.99
N THR A 2 10.40 28.86 5.29
CA THR A 2 11.33 28.26 4.32
C THR A 2 11.46 26.78 4.69
N MET A 3 10.94 25.89 3.85
CA MET A 3 11.11 24.45 4.00
C MET A 3 12.49 24.06 3.45
N TYR A 4 13.32 23.48 4.32
CA TYR A 4 14.56 22.83 3.95
C TYR A 4 14.26 21.32 3.82
N PHE A 5 14.43 20.78 2.62
CA PHE A 5 14.54 19.34 2.43
C PHE A 5 16.03 19.04 2.28
N PRO A 6 16.66 18.27 3.19
CA PRO A 6 18.02 17.78 2.96
C PRO A 6 18.03 16.98 1.65
N GLU A 7 19.15 17.05 0.93
CA GLU A 7 19.39 16.45 -0.40
C GLU A 7 19.42 14.89 -0.38
N GLU A 8 18.68 14.26 0.53
CA GLU A 8 18.30 12.87 0.38
C GLU A 8 17.22 12.84 -0.68
N THR A 9 17.57 12.36 -1.86
CA THR A 9 16.60 11.91 -2.85
C THR A 9 15.70 10.89 -2.15
N VAL A 10 14.57 11.36 -1.61
CA VAL A 10 13.48 10.52 -1.17
C VAL A 10 13.15 9.69 -2.40
N SER A 11 13.45 8.39 -2.37
CA SER A 11 12.95 7.50 -3.40
C SER A 11 11.43 7.53 -3.24
N GLU A 12 10.76 8.39 -4.02
CA GLU A 12 9.32 8.58 -3.97
C GLU A 12 8.55 7.29 -4.29
N ARG A 13 9.27 6.26 -4.77
CA ARG A 13 8.77 4.91 -5.02
C ARG A 13 9.50 3.92 -4.13
N TRP A 14 8.71 3.17 -3.37
CA TRP A 14 9.17 2.01 -2.61
C TRP A 14 8.71 0.74 -3.34
N PRO A 15 9.60 -0.21 -3.64
CA PRO A 15 9.21 -1.43 -4.33
C PRO A 15 8.24 -2.24 -3.46
N CYS A 16 7.15 -2.70 -4.07
CA CYS A 16 6.16 -3.56 -3.44
C CYS A 16 5.59 -4.55 -4.47
N ASP A 17 5.09 -5.67 -3.96
CA ASP A 17 4.36 -6.68 -4.71
C ASP A 17 2.87 -6.54 -4.39
N VAL A 18 2.04 -6.46 -5.43
CA VAL A 18 0.58 -6.47 -5.30
C VAL A 18 0.01 -7.65 -6.05
N ARG A 19 -0.81 -8.44 -5.39
CA ARG A 19 -1.59 -9.53 -5.99
C ARG A 19 -3.05 -9.32 -5.72
N ILE A 20 -3.86 -9.35 -6.78
CA ILE A 20 -5.33 -9.27 -6.69
C ILE A 20 -5.88 -10.49 -7.41
N ASP A 21 -6.64 -11.31 -6.69
CA ASP A 21 -7.27 -12.52 -7.23
C ASP A 21 -8.57 -12.82 -6.50
N GLU A 22 -9.64 -13.14 -7.23
CA GLU A 22 -10.97 -13.48 -6.70
C GLU A 22 -11.49 -12.52 -5.59
N GLY A 23 -11.24 -11.21 -5.71
CA GLY A 23 -11.65 -10.20 -4.73
C GLY A 23 -10.78 -10.17 -3.46
N ILE A 24 -9.67 -10.90 -3.44
CA ILE A 24 -8.63 -10.85 -2.40
C ILE A 24 -7.47 -9.99 -2.90
N ILE A 25 -6.98 -9.11 -2.05
CA ILE A 25 -5.75 -8.34 -2.30
C ILE A 25 -4.68 -8.73 -1.28
N VAL A 26 -3.45 -8.84 -1.75
CA VAL A 26 -2.24 -8.98 -0.93
C VAL A 26 -1.24 -7.93 -1.39
N VAL A 27 -0.76 -7.12 -0.45
CA VAL A 27 0.30 -6.14 -0.65
C VAL A 27 1.47 -6.53 0.24
N SER A 28 2.66 -6.65 -0.32
CA SER A 28 3.86 -6.94 0.45
C SER A 28 5.04 -6.06 0.04
N TYR A 29 5.87 -5.68 1.00
CA TYR A 29 7.07 -4.88 0.77
C TYR A 29 8.13 -5.15 1.83
N SER A 30 9.39 -4.85 1.52
CA SER A 30 10.48 -4.92 2.49
C SER A 30 10.66 -3.57 3.19
N SER A 31 10.59 -3.56 4.51
CA SER A 31 10.94 -2.42 5.36
C SER A 31 12.28 -2.70 6.07
N PRO A 32 12.92 -1.68 6.68
CA PRO A 32 14.10 -1.88 7.53
C PRO A 32 13.87 -2.84 8.70
N GLU A 33 12.61 -2.99 9.13
CA GLU A 33 12.21 -3.82 10.28
C GLU A 33 11.80 -5.23 9.87
N GLY A 34 11.55 -5.48 8.59
CA GLY A 34 11.23 -6.81 8.08
C GLY A 34 10.37 -6.81 6.82
N HIS A 35 9.88 -7.99 6.47
CA HIS A 35 8.93 -8.14 5.37
C HIS A 35 7.51 -7.88 5.88
N VAL A 36 6.86 -6.86 5.32
CA VAL A 36 5.51 -6.44 5.71
C VAL A 36 4.49 -6.99 4.73
N VAL A 37 3.38 -7.53 5.24
CA VAL A 37 2.30 -8.08 4.40
C VAL A 37 0.95 -7.61 4.93
N TYR A 38 0.16 -7.03 4.03
CA TYR A 38 -1.24 -6.71 4.26
C TYR A 38 -2.10 -7.59 3.35
N LYS A 39 -3.15 -8.17 3.91
CA LYS A 39 -4.12 -8.99 3.18
C LYS A 39 -5.53 -8.49 3.45
N GLY A 40 -6.35 -8.45 2.42
CA GLY A 40 -7.71 -7.94 2.51
C GLY A 40 -8.67 -8.50 1.49
N THR A 41 -9.93 -8.09 1.63
CA THR A 41 -11.03 -8.44 0.74
C THR A 41 -11.63 -7.19 0.13
N GLU A 42 -12.12 -7.31 -1.09
CA GLU A 42 -12.95 -6.33 -1.76
C GLU A 42 -14.31 -6.23 -1.06
N LEU A 43 -14.67 -5.04 -0.59
CA LEU A 43 -15.97 -4.76 0.04
C LEU A 43 -16.99 -4.21 -0.96
N GLN A 44 -16.49 -3.48 -1.95
CA GLN A 44 -17.22 -2.94 -3.10
C GLN A 44 -16.26 -2.94 -4.29
N PRO A 45 -16.74 -2.94 -5.55
CA PRO A 45 -15.86 -2.95 -6.71
C PRO A 45 -14.76 -1.87 -6.61
N GLY A 46 -13.51 -2.31 -6.69
CA GLY A 46 -12.32 -1.48 -6.56
C GLY A 46 -12.02 -0.98 -5.16
N HIS A 47 -12.69 -1.43 -4.09
CA HIS A 47 -12.49 -0.96 -2.71
C HIS A 47 -12.15 -2.12 -1.77
N PHE A 48 -10.94 -2.09 -1.21
CA PHE A 48 -10.38 -3.15 -0.40
C PHE A 48 -10.15 -2.67 1.04
N LYS A 49 -10.41 -3.58 1.97
CA LYS A 49 -10.01 -3.42 3.38
C LYS A 49 -9.02 -4.51 3.74
N LEU A 50 -7.85 -4.09 4.19
CA LEU A 50 -6.71 -4.96 4.50
C LEU A 50 -6.37 -4.92 5.99
N THR A 51 -5.77 -6.01 6.46
CA THR A 51 -5.15 -6.14 7.78
C THR A 51 -3.73 -6.65 7.62
N SER A 52 -2.82 -6.18 8.47
CA SER A 52 -1.46 -6.69 8.54
C SER A 52 -1.49 -8.16 9.01
N THR A 53 -0.68 -9.02 8.39
CA THR A 53 -0.58 -10.43 8.84
C THR A 53 0.31 -10.57 10.07
N GLU A 54 1.27 -9.65 10.22
CA GLU A 54 2.26 -9.67 11.30
C GLU A 54 1.79 -8.84 12.51
N ASN A 55 0.92 -7.85 12.30
CA ASN A 55 0.46 -6.94 13.35
C ASN A 55 -1.07 -6.92 13.46
N ALA A 56 -1.61 -7.38 14.59
CA ALA A 56 -3.06 -7.43 14.83
C ALA A 56 -3.74 -6.04 14.83
N THR A 57 -2.98 -4.95 14.98
CA THR A 57 -3.49 -3.57 14.93
C THR A 57 -3.29 -2.90 13.59
N GLY A 58 -2.50 -3.52 12.70
CA GLY A 58 -2.24 -3.01 11.36
C GLY A 58 -3.47 -3.13 10.48
N SER A 59 -3.92 -2.01 9.92
CA SER A 59 -5.05 -1.97 8.99
C SER A 59 -4.79 -1.01 7.86
N ALA A 60 -5.39 -1.28 6.70
CA ALA A 60 -5.30 -0.38 5.56
C ALA A 60 -6.57 -0.42 4.72
N THR A 61 -6.78 0.64 3.96
CA THR A 61 -7.74 0.68 2.86
C THR A 61 -6.99 0.96 1.58
N LEU A 62 -7.43 0.33 0.49
CA LEU A 62 -6.99 0.65 -0.85
C LEU A 62 -8.21 0.75 -1.73
N HIS A 63 -8.20 1.70 -2.65
CA HIS A 63 -9.23 1.83 -3.66
C HIS A 63 -8.63 2.13 -5.03
N ARG A 64 -9.33 1.71 -6.06
CA ARG A 64 -8.98 1.84 -7.47
C ARG A 64 -10.25 2.10 -8.25
N PHE A 65 -10.20 3.08 -9.15
CA PHE A 65 -11.25 3.27 -10.14
C PHE A 65 -11.15 2.22 -11.26
N GLU A 66 -12.30 1.86 -11.84
CA GLU A 66 -12.35 0.93 -12.96
C GLU A 66 -11.43 1.42 -14.10
N GLY A 67 -10.55 0.54 -14.57
CA GLY A 67 -9.59 0.84 -15.63
C GLY A 67 -8.37 1.68 -15.23
N ALA A 68 -8.30 2.22 -14.01
CA ALA A 68 -7.12 2.94 -13.54
C ALA A 68 -5.96 1.98 -13.25
N GLU A 69 -4.70 2.42 -13.35
CA GLU A 69 -3.52 1.61 -13.00
C GLU A 69 -2.95 2.00 -11.64
N THR A 70 -3.72 2.71 -10.82
CA THR A 70 -3.28 3.20 -9.52
C THR A 70 -4.23 2.70 -8.43
N LEU A 71 -3.66 2.22 -7.34
CA LEU A 71 -4.32 1.96 -6.07
C LEU A 71 -3.94 3.05 -5.08
N GLU A 72 -4.91 3.66 -4.43
CA GLU A 72 -4.69 4.72 -3.47
C GLU A 72 -5.37 4.40 -2.15
N GLY A 73 -4.82 4.85 -1.03
CA GLY A 73 -5.49 4.69 0.25
C GLY A 73 -4.59 4.97 1.44
N SER A 74 -5.00 4.52 2.61
CA SER A 74 -4.29 4.79 3.85
C SER A 74 -4.01 3.52 4.64
N TRP A 75 -2.97 3.59 5.45
CA TRP A 75 -2.62 2.54 6.40
C TRP A 75 -2.49 3.13 7.80
N TYR A 76 -2.66 2.27 8.80
CA TYR A 76 -2.47 2.56 10.19
C TYR A 76 -1.82 1.36 10.85
N GLU A 77 -0.72 1.56 11.57
CA GLU A 77 0.01 0.52 12.30
C GLU A 77 0.75 1.16 13.47
N ASP A 78 0.69 0.56 14.67
CA ASP A 78 1.41 1.04 15.87
C ASP A 78 1.32 2.55 16.18
N ARG A 79 0.15 3.14 15.94
CA ARG A 79 -0.14 4.59 16.11
C ARG A 79 0.49 5.50 15.06
N GLU A 80 1.17 4.92 14.09
CA GLU A 80 1.57 5.59 12.87
C GLU A 80 0.49 5.42 11.81
N PHE A 81 0.42 6.39 10.89
CA PHE A 81 -0.50 6.35 9.77
C PHE A 81 0.16 7.00 8.56
N GLY A 82 -0.28 6.59 7.38
CA GLY A 82 0.23 7.14 6.15
C GLY A 82 -0.68 6.86 4.97
N MET A 83 -0.20 7.26 3.80
CA MET A 83 -0.89 7.07 2.53
C MET A 83 -0.10 6.11 1.66
N TRP A 84 -0.80 5.27 0.92
CA TRP A 84 -0.26 4.51 -0.19
C TRP A 84 -0.79 5.07 -1.50
N GLN A 85 0.10 5.18 -2.46
CA GLN A 85 -0.19 5.34 -3.87
C GLN A 85 0.66 4.30 -4.60
N ILE A 86 0.03 3.26 -5.10
CA ILE A 86 0.69 2.12 -5.72
C ILE A 86 0.38 2.13 -7.20
N ASP A 87 1.42 2.19 -8.02
CA ASP A 87 1.33 2.10 -9.45
C ASP A 87 1.41 0.63 -9.89
N LEU A 88 0.43 0.19 -10.69
CA LEU A 88 0.33 -1.19 -11.18
C LEU A 88 0.89 -1.36 -12.60
N SER A 89 1.34 -0.28 -13.26
CA SER A 89 1.82 -0.35 -14.65
C SER A 89 3.17 -1.07 -14.78
N ASP A 90 3.92 -1.17 -13.68
CA ASP A 90 5.23 -1.86 -13.66
C ASP A 90 5.10 -3.38 -13.40
N LEU A 91 3.89 -3.91 -13.14
CA LEU A 91 3.67 -5.34 -12.88
C LEU A 91 3.74 -6.23 -14.14
N GLU A 92 3.88 -5.66 -15.34
CA GLU A 92 3.89 -6.40 -16.62
C GLU A 92 5.27 -6.53 -17.30
N ARG A 93 6.40 -6.29 -16.62
CA ARG A 93 7.75 -6.48 -17.21
C ARG A 93 8.50 -7.73 -16.75
#